data_AF-A0A2V3J602-F1
#
_entry.id   AF-A0A2V3J602-F1
#
_cell.length_a   1.000
_cell.length_b   1.000
_cell.length_c   1.000
_cell.angle_alpha   90.00
_cell.angle_beta   90.00
_cell.angle_gamma   90.00
#
_symmetry.space_group_name_H-M   'P 1'
#
loop_
_entity.id
_entity.type
_entity.pdbx_description
1 polymer ?
#
loop_
_entity_poly.entity_id
_entity_poly.type
_entity_poly.pdbx_seq_one_letter_code
_entity_poly.pdbx_strand_id
1 'polypeptide(L)'
;MLLTAFSYLVTPTSPVSTNGRTLLHTSLQNVNRYWSPPSRFRVRVSASFNDGNLPERSQPVREDAGKVKVFDTTLRDGELSRGVSLGIEDKLLIARQLYKLGVDVIEAGFPASSSSDFLAVTSIAKEIGNLPTPPTICGLARPSKADIDKCFEAIRHAAYPRIHTYLVASRRKSQDKELHRRNLLSTTLEAVKHAKSLCEDVEFSAADVLNTDPDQLCEILELAIQVGATTLSIPDTFGVYLPGDFGDLIKLVASNVRGIENVTISAHTHNDLGLAVANTLSAIENGARQAEVSVNGIGARAGNAALEEVVMALHVRQSHFCKYFASGSNEAGPLTNIKISKLQETSRLVSQLTGMHVQPNKAIVGANAHNFLSERTPEIQHLTDR
;
A
#
# COMPACT_ATOMS: atom_id res chain seq x y z
N MET A 1 -21.74 -2.16 -12.84
CA MET A 1 -22.06 -1.97 -11.40
C MET A 1 -20.82 -2.13 -10.50
N LEU A 2 -19.63 -1.74 -10.97
CA LEU A 2 -18.33 -1.78 -10.26
C LEU A 2 -17.83 -0.36 -9.84
N LEU A 3 -18.49 0.70 -10.31
CA LEU A 3 -18.24 2.09 -9.90
C LEU A 3 -18.97 2.48 -8.59
N THR A 4 -19.94 1.70 -8.13
CA THR A 4 -20.89 2.16 -7.10
C THR A 4 -20.38 2.17 -5.66
N ALA A 5 -19.17 1.67 -5.37
CA ALA A 5 -18.54 1.84 -4.05
C ALA A 5 -17.60 3.06 -3.97
N PHE A 6 -17.14 3.59 -5.11
CA PHE A 6 -16.24 4.76 -5.18
C PHE A 6 -16.86 6.00 -5.86
N SER A 7 -18.02 5.89 -6.52
CA SER A 7 -18.63 6.99 -7.30
C SER A 7 -19.74 7.80 -6.61
N TYR A 8 -20.04 7.58 -5.32
CA TYR A 8 -21.07 8.35 -4.61
C TYR A 8 -20.54 9.59 -3.88
N LEU A 9 -19.72 10.44 -4.51
CA LEU A 9 -19.31 11.72 -3.89
C LEU A 9 -19.22 12.95 -4.83
N VAL A 10 -19.57 12.85 -6.11
CA VAL A 10 -19.69 14.04 -6.97
C VAL A 10 -20.86 13.87 -7.94
N THR A 11 -21.99 14.53 -7.66
CA THR A 11 -23.01 14.80 -8.67
C THR A 11 -22.62 16.05 -9.46
N PRO A 12 -22.55 16.02 -10.80
CA PRO A 12 -22.41 17.24 -11.58
C PRO A 12 -23.73 18.02 -11.52
N THR A 13 -23.69 19.26 -11.05
CA THR A 13 -24.78 20.22 -11.27
C THR A 13 -24.74 20.66 -12.73
N SER A 14 -25.89 20.65 -13.39
CA SER A 14 -26.07 21.02 -14.79
C SER A 14 -25.43 22.37 -15.15
N PRO A 15 -24.89 22.54 -16.38
CA PRO A 15 -24.34 23.82 -16.79
C PRO A 15 -25.47 24.83 -17.02
N VAL A 16 -25.40 25.97 -16.34
CA VAL A 16 -26.17 27.16 -16.70
C VAL A 16 -25.33 27.97 -17.68
N SER A 17 -25.83 28.10 -18.91
CA SER A 17 -25.22 28.89 -19.98
C SER A 17 -25.59 30.36 -19.82
N THR A 18 -24.59 31.24 -19.65
CA THR A 18 -24.68 32.64 -20.08
C THR A 18 -23.32 33.15 -20.59
N ASN A 19 -23.30 33.51 -21.88
CA ASN A 19 -22.39 34.42 -22.58
C ASN A 19 -20.87 34.34 -22.30
N GLY A 20 -20.19 33.46 -23.04
CA GLY A 20 -18.97 33.81 -23.76
C GLY A 20 -17.77 34.30 -22.93
N ARG A 21 -17.29 33.49 -21.98
CA ARG A 21 -15.88 33.39 -21.53
C ARG A 21 -15.79 32.31 -20.46
N THR A 22 -15.23 31.14 -20.79
CA THR A 22 -14.98 30.07 -19.82
C THR A 22 -13.72 30.39 -19.03
N LEU A 23 -13.85 31.15 -17.95
CA LEU A 23 -12.88 31.15 -16.86
C LEU A 23 -13.23 29.98 -15.96
N LEU A 24 -12.30 29.02 -15.80
CA LEU A 24 -12.41 27.95 -14.81
C LEU A 24 -12.29 28.55 -13.40
N HIS A 25 -13.40 29.08 -12.91
CA HIS A 25 -13.56 29.40 -11.50
C HIS A 25 -13.85 28.08 -10.77
N THR A 26 -12.81 27.32 -10.42
CA THR A 26 -12.95 26.27 -9.40
C THR A 26 -13.26 26.95 -8.08
N SER A 27 -14.54 26.98 -7.72
CA SER A 27 -14.95 27.48 -6.41
C SER A 27 -14.40 26.54 -5.34
N LEU A 28 -13.60 27.10 -4.42
CA LEU A 28 -13.13 26.45 -3.18
C LEU A 28 -14.27 26.04 -2.23
N GLN A 29 -15.54 26.16 -2.66
CA GLN A 29 -16.73 25.94 -1.83
C GLN A 29 -16.95 24.48 -1.45
N ASN A 30 -16.26 23.53 -2.08
CA ASN A 30 -16.34 22.11 -1.70
C ASN A 30 -15.26 21.65 -0.69
N VAL A 31 -14.23 22.46 -0.40
CA VAL A 31 -13.19 22.08 0.57
C VAL A 31 -13.78 21.99 1.99
N ASN A 32 -14.72 22.88 2.34
CA ASN A 32 -15.36 22.91 3.66
C ASN A 32 -16.36 21.77 3.93
N ARG A 33 -16.84 21.04 2.91
CA ARG A 33 -17.70 19.86 3.16
C ARG A 33 -16.92 18.64 3.62
N TYR A 34 -15.64 18.57 3.26
CA TYR A 34 -14.71 17.53 3.71
C TYR A 34 -13.89 17.98 4.92
N TRP A 35 -13.74 19.30 5.10
CA TRP A 35 -13.11 19.91 6.26
C TRP A 35 -14.15 20.23 7.35
N SER A 36 -14.77 19.21 7.90
CA SER A 36 -15.15 19.27 9.32
C SER A 36 -14.04 18.56 10.06
N PRO A 37 -13.07 19.29 10.66
CA PRO A 37 -12.12 18.62 11.54
C PRO A 37 -12.97 17.90 12.59
N PRO A 38 -12.82 16.57 12.80
CA PRO A 38 -13.44 15.97 13.96
C PRO A 38 -13.01 16.82 15.14
N SER A 39 -13.99 17.35 15.85
CA SER A 39 -13.78 18.18 17.02
C SER A 39 -13.02 17.32 18.03
N ARG A 40 -11.69 17.48 18.04
CA ARG A 40 -10.65 16.74 18.76
C ARG A 40 -10.10 15.50 18.03
N PHE A 41 -9.14 15.72 17.12
CA PHE A 41 -7.90 14.92 17.18
C PHE A 41 -7.13 15.35 18.45
N ARG A 42 -7.63 14.91 19.60
CA ARG A 42 -6.74 14.38 20.62
C ARG A 42 -6.94 12.90 20.49
N VAL A 43 -5.91 12.18 20.05
CA VAL A 43 -5.73 10.82 20.56
C VAL A 43 -5.60 10.99 22.08
N ARG A 44 -6.74 10.96 22.79
CA ARG A 44 -6.71 10.70 24.22
C ARG A 44 -6.34 9.24 24.31
N VAL A 45 -5.04 8.98 24.43
CA VAL A 45 -4.59 7.86 25.23
C VAL A 45 -5.06 8.19 26.66
N SER A 46 -6.34 7.95 26.95
CA SER A 46 -6.84 7.88 28.31
C SER A 46 -7.09 6.42 28.64
N ALA A 47 -6.02 5.63 28.58
CA ALA A 47 -5.87 4.58 29.55
C ALA A 47 -5.42 5.29 30.84
N SER A 48 -6.35 5.58 31.72
CA SER A 48 -6.02 5.72 33.14
C SER A 48 -5.56 4.33 33.59
N PHE A 49 -4.26 4.08 33.44
CA PHE A 49 -3.61 2.93 34.05
C PHE A 49 -3.66 3.15 35.56
N ASN A 50 -4.42 2.30 36.23
CA ASN A 50 -4.25 2.08 37.65
C ASN A 50 -2.93 1.30 37.76
N ASP A 51 -1.89 1.89 38.35
CA ASP A 51 -0.59 1.25 38.64
C ASP A 51 -0.75 0.16 39.72
N GLY A 52 -1.45 -0.91 39.36
CA GLY A 52 -1.72 -2.04 40.24
C GLY A 52 -1.69 -3.35 39.47
N ASN A 53 -0.49 -3.95 39.40
CA ASN A 53 -0.25 -5.35 39.05
C ASN A 53 -0.83 -5.84 37.70
N LEU A 54 -0.42 -5.22 36.59
CA LEU A 54 -0.37 -5.94 35.32
C LEU A 54 1.07 -6.42 35.10
N PRO A 55 1.30 -7.71 34.79
CA PRO A 55 2.64 -8.17 34.45
C PRO A 55 3.13 -7.39 33.23
N GLU A 56 4.34 -6.86 33.33
CA GLU A 56 5.07 -6.23 32.22
C GLU A 56 5.00 -7.18 31.02
N ARG A 57 4.21 -6.84 30.00
CA ARG A 57 4.24 -7.57 28.74
C ARG A 57 5.58 -7.27 28.09
N SER A 58 6.53 -8.19 28.25
CA SER A 58 7.75 -8.21 27.44
C SER A 58 7.32 -8.11 25.98
N GLN A 59 7.77 -7.07 25.27
CA GLN A 59 7.51 -6.95 23.84
C GLN A 59 8.06 -8.21 23.16
N PRO A 60 7.23 -8.99 22.44
CA PRO A 60 7.75 -10.12 21.69
C PRO A 60 8.76 -9.59 20.68
N VAL A 61 10.00 -10.08 20.75
CA VAL A 61 11.05 -9.72 19.81
C VAL A 61 10.70 -10.38 18.48
N ARG A 62 10.25 -9.56 17.53
CA ARG A 62 9.97 -10.00 16.15
C ARG A 62 11.27 -10.45 15.50
N GLU A 63 11.30 -11.65 14.92
CA GLU A 63 12.38 -12.01 13.98
C GLU A 63 12.25 -11.10 12.75
N ASP A 64 13.18 -10.16 12.66
CA ASP A 64 13.20 -9.14 11.63
C ASP A 64 14.40 -9.38 10.72
N ALA A 65 14.11 -9.73 9.46
CA ALA A 65 15.12 -10.00 8.43
C ALA A 65 15.99 -8.77 8.09
N GLY A 66 15.77 -7.61 8.72
CA GLY A 66 16.55 -6.40 8.51
C GLY A 66 16.25 -5.73 7.17
N LYS A 67 15.09 -6.03 6.56
CA LYS A 67 14.70 -5.56 5.23
C LYS A 67 13.24 -5.12 5.19
N VAL A 68 12.95 -4.22 4.26
CA VAL A 68 11.60 -3.83 3.86
C VAL A 68 11.30 -4.47 2.51
N LYS A 69 10.23 -5.27 2.45
CA LYS A 69 9.72 -5.82 1.19
C LYS A 69 9.10 -4.69 0.37
N VAL A 70 9.50 -4.57 -0.89
CA VAL A 70 8.90 -3.63 -1.84
C VAL A 70 7.80 -4.34 -2.62
N PHE A 71 6.56 -3.97 -2.32
CA PHE A 71 5.37 -4.41 -3.05
C PHE A 71 5.01 -3.35 -4.08
N ASP A 72 5.09 -3.70 -5.35
CA ASP A 72 4.69 -2.81 -6.45
C ASP A 72 3.22 -3.04 -6.84
N THR A 73 2.44 -1.96 -6.82
CA THR A 73 1.04 -1.93 -7.27
C THR A 73 0.84 -1.13 -8.58
N THR A 74 1.90 -0.94 -9.37
CA THR A 74 1.84 -0.17 -10.64
C THR A 74 0.83 -0.79 -11.61
N LEU A 75 0.75 -2.11 -11.67
CA LEU A 75 -0.09 -2.87 -12.61
C LEU A 75 -1.56 -3.03 -12.19
N ARG A 76 -1.88 -2.69 -10.93
CA ARG A 76 -3.24 -2.75 -10.37
C ARG A 76 -3.72 -1.38 -9.95
N ASP A 77 -3.21 -0.84 -8.84
CA ASP A 77 -3.70 0.44 -8.34
C ASP A 77 -3.22 1.60 -9.21
N GLY A 78 -2.01 1.49 -9.75
CA GLY A 78 -1.47 2.43 -10.74
C GLY A 78 -2.36 2.60 -11.98
N GLU A 79 -3.01 1.53 -12.43
CA GLU A 79 -3.94 1.57 -13.56
C GLU A 79 -5.24 2.33 -13.24
N LEU A 80 -5.57 2.56 -11.96
CA LEU A 80 -6.71 3.40 -11.58
C LEU A 80 -6.47 4.89 -11.84
N SER A 81 -5.25 5.30 -12.21
CA SER A 81 -4.97 6.65 -12.68
C SER A 81 -5.79 7.00 -13.91
N ARG A 82 -6.44 8.16 -13.88
CA ARG A 82 -7.33 8.60 -14.96
C ARG A 82 -6.55 8.77 -16.26
N GLY A 83 -6.95 8.03 -17.29
CA GLY A 83 -6.33 8.07 -18.62
C GLY A 83 -5.28 6.98 -18.85
N VAL A 84 -4.98 6.17 -17.85
CA VAL A 84 -4.15 4.97 -18.00
C VAL A 84 -5.03 3.80 -18.46
N SER A 85 -4.53 3.04 -19.44
CA SER A 85 -5.15 1.80 -19.91
C SER A 85 -4.03 0.91 -20.41
N LEU A 86 -3.72 -0.18 -19.69
CA LEU A 86 -2.62 -1.07 -20.06
C LEU A 86 -3.17 -2.33 -20.71
N GLY A 87 -2.69 -2.62 -21.93
CA GLY A 87 -2.93 -3.91 -22.55
C GLY A 87 -2.15 -5.04 -21.86
N ILE A 88 -2.46 -6.29 -22.21
CA ILE A 88 -1.75 -7.48 -21.68
C ILE A 88 -0.23 -7.36 -21.93
N GLU A 89 0.16 -6.97 -23.14
CA GLU A 89 1.57 -6.81 -23.52
C GLU A 89 2.26 -5.68 -22.73
N ASP A 90 1.58 -4.54 -22.52
CA ASP A 90 2.12 -3.44 -21.73
C ASP A 90 2.35 -3.88 -20.28
N LYS A 91 1.37 -4.60 -19.69
CA LYS A 91 1.50 -5.15 -18.34
C LYS A 91 2.66 -6.15 -18.25
N LEU A 92 2.85 -7.02 -19.25
CA LEU A 92 3.99 -7.93 -19.30
C LEU A 92 5.34 -7.19 -19.42
N LEU A 93 5.43 -6.15 -20.25
CA LEU A 93 6.64 -5.34 -20.39
C LEU A 93 7.02 -4.66 -19.07
N ILE A 94 6.04 -4.06 -18.38
CA ILE A 94 6.23 -3.46 -17.07
C ILE A 94 6.63 -4.54 -16.05
N ALA A 95 5.94 -5.69 -16.01
CA ALA A 95 6.27 -6.77 -15.08
C ALA A 95 7.69 -7.32 -15.27
N ARG A 96 8.17 -7.47 -16.52
CA ARG A 96 9.57 -7.83 -16.81
C ARG A 96 10.55 -6.79 -16.28
N GLN A 97 10.20 -5.51 -16.38
CA GLN A 97 11.04 -4.43 -15.88
C GLN A 97 11.04 -4.36 -14.35
N LEU A 98 9.90 -4.60 -13.70
CA LEU A 98 9.79 -4.71 -12.24
C LEU A 98 10.63 -5.88 -11.70
N TYR A 99 10.62 -7.03 -12.38
CA TYR A 99 11.52 -8.15 -12.07
C TYR A 99 12.99 -7.75 -12.19
N LYS A 100 13.39 -7.06 -13.27
CA LYS A 100 14.77 -6.57 -13.43
C LYS A 100 15.16 -5.59 -12.32
N LEU A 101 14.22 -4.71 -11.94
CA LEU A 101 14.36 -3.74 -10.85
C LEU A 101 14.55 -4.43 -9.49
N GLY A 102 13.98 -5.62 -9.30
CA GLY A 102 14.15 -6.43 -8.09
C GLY A 102 13.09 -6.18 -7.02
N VAL A 103 11.84 -5.87 -7.41
CA VAL A 103 10.72 -5.80 -6.47
C VAL A 103 10.43 -7.17 -5.86
N ASP A 104 9.97 -7.20 -4.61
CA ASP A 104 9.70 -8.44 -3.89
C ASP A 104 8.32 -9.02 -4.23
N VAL A 105 7.35 -8.14 -4.47
CA VAL A 105 5.97 -8.50 -4.80
C VAL A 105 5.49 -7.64 -5.97
N ILE A 106 4.82 -8.26 -6.95
CA ILE A 106 4.12 -7.58 -8.04
C ILE A 106 2.62 -7.84 -7.87
N GLU A 107 1.84 -6.80 -7.58
CA GLU A 107 0.39 -6.87 -7.67
C GLU A 107 -0.04 -6.72 -9.12
N ALA A 108 -0.24 -7.86 -9.77
CA ALA A 108 -0.35 -7.95 -11.22
C ALA A 108 -1.70 -7.47 -11.76
N GLY A 109 -2.72 -7.33 -10.91
CA GLY A 109 -4.06 -6.89 -11.29
C GLY A 109 -5.16 -7.36 -10.33
N PHE A 110 -6.40 -7.22 -10.78
CA PHE A 110 -7.63 -7.67 -10.14
C PHE A 110 -8.36 -8.67 -11.06
N PRO A 111 -8.02 -9.97 -11.03
CA PRO A 111 -8.50 -10.98 -12.00
C PRO A 111 -10.01 -11.08 -12.15
N ALA A 112 -10.79 -10.82 -11.09
CA ALA A 112 -12.25 -10.88 -11.17
C ALA A 112 -12.89 -9.63 -11.81
N SER A 113 -12.13 -8.55 -12.04
CA SER A 113 -12.63 -7.30 -12.62
C SER A 113 -13.04 -7.45 -14.08
N SER A 114 -12.26 -8.18 -14.88
CA SER A 114 -12.48 -8.40 -16.31
C SER A 114 -11.75 -9.64 -16.82
N SER A 115 -12.13 -10.14 -18.01
CA SER A 115 -11.38 -11.22 -18.68
C SER A 115 -9.98 -10.79 -19.11
N SER A 116 -9.81 -9.53 -19.53
CA SER A 116 -8.50 -8.97 -19.90
C SER A 116 -7.54 -9.00 -18.73
N ASP A 117 -8.01 -8.60 -17.55
CA ASP A 117 -7.17 -8.54 -16.34
C ASP A 117 -6.84 -9.93 -15.82
N PHE A 118 -7.79 -10.87 -15.88
CA PHE A 118 -7.53 -12.29 -15.62
C PHE A 118 -6.42 -12.85 -16.53
N LEU A 119 -6.50 -12.59 -17.83
CA LEU A 119 -5.50 -13.06 -18.79
C LEU A 119 -4.13 -12.41 -18.56
N ALA A 120 -4.09 -11.11 -18.29
CA ALA A 120 -2.84 -10.40 -17.99
C ALA A 120 -2.14 -10.98 -16.75
N VAL A 121 -2.88 -11.15 -15.64
CA VAL A 121 -2.35 -11.73 -14.40
C VAL A 121 -1.88 -13.16 -14.63
N THR A 122 -2.64 -13.96 -15.39
CA THR A 122 -2.25 -15.34 -15.73
C THR A 122 -0.95 -15.38 -16.54
N SER A 123 -0.79 -14.50 -17.52
CA SER A 123 0.44 -14.41 -18.32
C SER A 123 1.63 -13.98 -17.47
N ILE A 124 1.46 -12.97 -16.61
CA ILE A 124 2.51 -12.52 -15.68
C ILE A 124 2.91 -13.64 -14.71
N ALA A 125 1.93 -14.37 -14.15
CA ALA A 125 2.20 -15.49 -13.26
C ALA A 125 3.00 -16.60 -13.94
N LYS A 126 2.68 -16.94 -15.19
CA LYS A 126 3.40 -17.95 -15.99
C LYS A 126 4.80 -17.50 -16.38
N GLU A 127 4.94 -16.28 -16.87
CA GLU A 127 6.21 -15.80 -17.43
C GLU A 127 7.17 -15.28 -16.37
N ILE A 128 6.69 -14.41 -15.48
CA ILE A 128 7.52 -13.70 -14.49
C ILE A 128 7.65 -14.51 -13.20
N GLY A 129 6.55 -15.13 -12.77
CA GLY A 129 6.50 -15.93 -11.54
C GLY A 129 7.35 -17.20 -11.55
N ASN A 130 7.99 -17.53 -12.68
CA ASN A 130 8.85 -18.71 -12.85
C ASN A 130 10.28 -18.37 -13.31
N LEU A 131 10.64 -17.09 -13.38
CA LEU A 131 12.02 -16.67 -13.66
C LEU A 131 12.95 -17.06 -12.49
N PRO A 132 14.29 -17.08 -12.68
CA PRO A 132 15.23 -17.25 -11.58
C PRO A 132 14.99 -16.19 -10.50
N THR A 133 14.96 -16.58 -9.22
CA THR A 133 14.62 -15.66 -8.11
C THR A 133 13.35 -14.83 -8.39
N PRO A 134 12.20 -15.48 -8.62
CA PRO A 134 11.00 -14.78 -9.05
C PRO A 134 10.40 -13.97 -7.90
N PRO A 135 9.75 -12.83 -8.20
CA PRO A 135 8.97 -12.09 -7.21
C PRO A 135 7.71 -12.88 -6.85
N THR A 136 7.09 -12.51 -5.74
CA THR A 136 5.74 -12.97 -5.44
C THR A 136 4.76 -12.34 -6.42
N ILE A 137 3.89 -13.14 -7.03
CA ILE A 137 2.84 -12.65 -7.91
C ILE A 137 1.54 -12.57 -7.13
N CYS A 138 1.09 -11.34 -6.90
CA CYS A 138 -0.08 -11.01 -6.11
C CYS A 138 -1.28 -10.65 -7.00
N GLY A 139 -2.46 -11.18 -6.68
CA GLY A 139 -3.72 -10.77 -7.29
C GLY A 139 -4.67 -10.21 -6.23
N LEU A 140 -5.38 -9.13 -6.56
CA LEU A 140 -6.41 -8.57 -5.69
C LEU A 140 -7.75 -9.31 -5.88
N ALA A 141 -8.46 -9.56 -4.79
CA ALA A 141 -9.80 -10.13 -4.77
C ALA A 141 -10.73 -9.40 -3.79
N ARG A 142 -11.98 -9.17 -4.19
CA ARG A 142 -13.04 -8.84 -3.22
C ARG A 142 -13.19 -9.99 -2.21
N PRO A 143 -13.75 -9.74 -1.01
CA PRO A 143 -13.91 -10.76 0.02
C PRO A 143 -15.13 -11.66 -0.28
N SER A 144 -15.13 -12.29 -1.46
CA SER A 144 -16.14 -13.23 -1.91
C SER A 144 -15.46 -14.48 -2.42
N LYS A 145 -16.08 -15.64 -2.19
CA LYS A 145 -15.53 -16.93 -2.62
C LYS A 145 -15.20 -16.95 -4.13
N ALA A 146 -16.12 -16.46 -4.96
CA ALA A 146 -15.97 -16.45 -6.41
C ALA A 146 -14.80 -15.57 -6.89
N ASP A 147 -14.61 -14.40 -6.28
CA ASP A 147 -13.48 -13.52 -6.62
C ASP A 147 -12.15 -14.10 -6.18
N ILE A 148 -12.11 -14.72 -5.00
CA ILE A 148 -10.91 -15.38 -4.45
C ILE A 148 -10.53 -16.61 -5.30
N ASP A 149 -11.50 -17.45 -5.68
CA ASP A 149 -11.29 -18.60 -6.56
C ASP A 149 -10.69 -18.16 -7.90
N LYS A 150 -11.29 -17.13 -8.52
CA LYS A 150 -10.82 -16.58 -9.79
C LYS A 150 -9.46 -15.91 -9.68
N CYS A 151 -9.17 -15.26 -8.55
CA CYS A 151 -7.87 -14.70 -8.27
C CYS A 151 -6.80 -15.80 -8.21
N PHE A 152 -7.06 -16.85 -7.42
CA PHE A 152 -6.15 -17.99 -7.28
C PHE A 152 -5.92 -18.69 -8.63
N GLU A 153 -6.98 -18.90 -9.42
CA GLU A 153 -6.87 -19.49 -10.76
C GLU A 153 -5.88 -18.76 -11.66
N ALA A 154 -5.85 -17.42 -11.60
CA ALA A 154 -4.92 -16.62 -12.39
C ALA A 154 -3.47 -16.73 -11.87
N ILE A 155 -3.26 -16.63 -10.56
CA ILE A 155 -1.91 -16.53 -9.97
C ILE A 155 -1.24 -17.87 -9.67
N ARG A 156 -1.98 -18.99 -9.59
CA ARG A 156 -1.47 -20.32 -9.18
C ARG A 156 -0.33 -20.87 -10.04
N HIS A 157 -0.06 -20.23 -11.17
CA HIS A 157 1.02 -20.59 -12.09
C HIS A 157 2.38 -20.02 -11.69
N ALA A 158 2.44 -19.08 -10.74
CA ALA A 158 3.69 -18.55 -10.20
C ALA A 158 4.27 -19.48 -9.13
N ALA A 159 5.59 -19.50 -8.98
CA ALA A 159 6.27 -20.23 -7.91
C ALA A 159 5.87 -19.72 -6.51
N TYR A 160 5.63 -18.41 -6.40
CA TYR A 160 5.19 -17.74 -5.17
C TYR A 160 3.90 -16.93 -5.45
N PRO A 161 2.71 -17.56 -5.41
CA PRO A 161 1.45 -16.86 -5.54
C PRO A 161 1.06 -16.19 -4.21
N ARG A 162 0.39 -15.03 -4.27
CA ARG A 162 -0.25 -14.38 -3.12
C ARG A 162 -1.66 -13.92 -3.45
N ILE A 163 -2.61 -14.19 -2.57
CA ILE A 163 -3.95 -13.61 -2.63
C ILE A 163 -4.00 -12.39 -1.73
N HIS A 164 -4.32 -11.22 -2.29
CA HIS A 164 -4.63 -10.03 -1.52
C HIS A 164 -6.15 -9.83 -1.49
N THR A 165 -6.76 -9.92 -0.31
CA THR A 165 -8.17 -9.59 -0.10
C THR A 165 -8.33 -8.45 0.89
N TYR A 166 -9.50 -7.80 0.89
CA TYR A 166 -9.71 -6.60 1.67
C TYR A 166 -11.17 -6.45 2.11
N LEU A 167 -11.38 -5.65 3.16
CA LEU A 167 -12.69 -5.14 3.53
C LEU A 167 -12.60 -3.67 3.95
N VAL A 168 -13.70 -2.93 3.79
CA VAL A 168 -13.83 -1.58 4.34
C VAL A 168 -14.27 -1.71 5.79
N ALA A 169 -13.37 -1.39 6.73
CA ALA A 169 -13.57 -1.61 8.16
C ALA A 169 -14.45 -0.53 8.80
N SER A 170 -14.60 0.62 8.13
CA SER A 170 -15.41 1.72 8.64
C SER A 170 -16.90 1.44 8.58
N ARG A 171 -17.62 2.13 9.46
CA ARG A 171 -19.06 2.01 9.56
C ARG A 171 -19.77 2.69 8.38
N ARG A 172 -20.61 1.92 7.68
CA ARG A 172 -21.68 2.52 6.83
C ARG A 172 -22.78 3.07 7.73
N LYS A 173 -23.40 4.20 7.36
CA LYS A 173 -24.40 4.99 8.11
C LYS A 173 -25.63 4.23 8.69
N SER A 174 -25.77 2.92 8.55
CA SER A 174 -26.90 2.12 9.06
C SER A 174 -26.87 1.88 10.58
N GLN A 175 -28.05 1.73 11.17
CA GLN A 175 -28.37 2.01 12.58
C GLN A 175 -27.97 0.96 13.64
N ASP A 176 -27.40 -0.20 13.29
CA ASP A 176 -26.97 -1.23 14.28
C ASP A 176 -25.45 -1.47 14.24
N LYS A 177 -24.76 -1.10 15.33
CA LYS A 177 -23.30 -1.26 15.49
C LYS A 177 -22.89 -2.72 15.62
N GLU A 178 -23.63 -3.53 16.38
CA GLU A 178 -23.26 -4.92 16.63
C GLU A 178 -23.52 -5.81 15.42
N LEU A 179 -24.59 -5.56 14.68
CA LEU A 179 -24.81 -6.27 13.41
C LEU A 179 -23.71 -5.94 12.40
N HIS A 180 -23.31 -4.67 12.29
CA HIS A 180 -22.24 -4.27 11.40
C HIS A 180 -20.92 -4.95 11.78
N ARG A 181 -20.53 -4.90 13.06
CA ARG A 181 -19.33 -5.56 13.58
C ARG A 181 -19.33 -7.07 13.30
N ARG A 182 -20.43 -7.77 13.61
CA ARG A 182 -20.59 -9.21 13.31
C ARG A 182 -20.42 -9.52 11.82
N ASN A 183 -20.97 -8.68 10.94
CA ASN A 183 -20.84 -8.86 9.49
C ASN A 183 -19.39 -8.67 9.02
N LEU A 184 -18.65 -7.69 9.57
CA LEU A 184 -17.23 -7.51 9.24
C LEU A 184 -16.41 -8.73 9.67
N LEU A 185 -16.64 -9.24 10.88
CA LEU A 185 -15.93 -10.42 11.38
C LEU A 185 -16.26 -11.68 10.58
N SER A 186 -17.55 -11.92 10.28
CA SER A 186 -17.96 -13.07 9.43
C SER A 186 -17.32 -12.98 8.05
N THR A 187 -17.34 -11.80 7.43
CA THR A 187 -16.73 -11.58 6.11
C THR A 187 -15.22 -11.82 6.16
N THR A 188 -14.53 -11.34 7.20
CA THR A 188 -13.09 -11.55 7.41
C THR A 188 -12.78 -13.04 7.54
N LEU A 189 -13.49 -13.73 8.43
CA LEU A 189 -13.35 -15.16 8.68
C LEU A 189 -13.53 -15.95 7.40
N GLU A 190 -14.64 -15.74 6.68
CA GLU A 190 -14.96 -16.49 5.46
C GLU A 190 -13.94 -16.22 4.34
N ALA A 191 -13.61 -14.96 4.08
CA ALA A 191 -12.72 -14.59 2.99
C ALA A 191 -11.27 -15.06 3.24
N VAL A 192 -10.69 -14.74 4.39
CA VAL A 192 -9.29 -15.05 4.67
C VAL A 192 -9.09 -16.56 4.85
N LYS A 193 -10.02 -17.26 5.52
CA LYS A 193 -9.96 -18.73 5.65
C LYS A 193 -10.07 -19.42 4.30
N HIS A 194 -10.94 -18.93 3.41
CA HIS A 194 -11.07 -19.48 2.07
C HIS A 194 -9.81 -19.21 1.23
N ALA A 195 -9.27 -17.99 1.27
CA ALA A 195 -8.00 -17.66 0.60
C ALA A 195 -6.85 -18.56 1.10
N LYS A 196 -6.73 -18.75 2.43
CA LYS A 196 -5.70 -19.62 3.03
C LYS A 196 -5.85 -21.09 2.62
N SER A 197 -7.08 -21.56 2.39
CA SER A 197 -7.30 -22.93 1.90
C SER A 197 -6.79 -23.18 0.48
N LEU A 198 -6.55 -22.11 -0.29
CA LEU A 198 -6.06 -22.17 -1.66
C LEU A 198 -4.58 -21.78 -1.77
N CYS A 199 -4.14 -20.82 -0.96
CA CYS A 199 -2.82 -20.18 -1.07
C CYS A 199 -2.19 -19.99 0.30
N GLU A 200 -0.90 -20.32 0.43
CA GLU A 200 -0.18 -20.17 1.69
C GLU A 200 0.07 -18.71 2.08
N ASP A 201 0.34 -17.84 1.10
CA ASP A 201 0.59 -16.42 1.32
C ASP A 201 -0.68 -15.59 1.08
N VAL A 202 -1.24 -15.05 2.16
CA VAL A 202 -2.50 -14.29 2.15
C VAL A 202 -2.27 -12.93 2.77
N GLU A 203 -2.48 -11.90 1.97
CA GLU A 203 -2.48 -10.52 2.41
C GLU A 203 -3.91 -10.02 2.64
N PHE A 204 -4.12 -9.38 3.78
CA PHE A 204 -5.41 -8.85 4.17
C PHE A 204 -5.34 -7.35 4.48
N SER A 205 -6.17 -6.56 3.80
CA SER A 205 -6.30 -5.11 4.01
C SER A 205 -7.54 -4.74 4.79
N ALA A 206 -7.37 -3.93 5.83
CA ALA A 206 -8.48 -3.22 6.50
C ALA A 206 -8.57 -1.79 5.96
N ALA A 207 -9.41 -1.54 4.96
CA ALA A 207 -9.56 -0.22 4.34
C ALA A 207 -10.37 0.76 5.22
N ASP A 208 -10.15 2.05 5.02
CA ASP A 208 -10.80 3.15 5.76
C ASP A 208 -10.51 3.11 7.28
N VAL A 209 -9.23 2.93 7.64
CA VAL A 209 -8.78 2.94 9.03
C VAL A 209 -9.02 4.28 9.74
N LEU A 210 -9.06 5.40 9.00
CA LEU A 210 -9.34 6.73 9.54
C LEU A 210 -10.70 6.84 10.21
N ASN A 211 -11.72 6.19 9.65
CA ASN A 211 -13.08 6.20 10.20
C ASN A 211 -13.43 4.89 10.93
N THR A 212 -12.41 4.11 11.33
CA THR A 212 -12.58 2.85 12.04
C THR A 212 -12.20 3.01 13.51
N ASP A 213 -13.04 2.47 14.39
CA ASP A 213 -12.74 2.41 15.82
C ASP A 213 -11.50 1.52 16.07
N PRO A 214 -10.48 1.96 16.85
CA PRO A 214 -9.25 1.21 17.02
C PRO A 214 -9.43 -0.21 17.59
N ASP A 215 -10.40 -0.42 18.48
CA ASP A 215 -10.67 -1.75 19.05
C ASP A 215 -11.27 -2.67 17.98
N GLN A 216 -12.20 -2.13 17.18
CA GLN A 216 -12.77 -2.86 16.03
C GLN A 216 -11.69 -3.21 14.99
N LEU A 217 -10.76 -2.28 14.71
CA LEU A 217 -9.62 -2.55 13.82
C LEU A 217 -8.77 -3.71 14.36
N CYS A 218 -8.40 -3.66 15.65
CA CYS A 218 -7.61 -4.73 16.26
C CYS A 218 -8.34 -6.06 16.21
N GLU A 219 -9.64 -6.10 16.53
CA GLU A 219 -10.45 -7.33 16.48
C GLU A 219 -10.46 -7.98 15.09
N ILE A 220 -10.62 -7.16 14.03
CA ILE A 220 -10.60 -7.63 12.64
C ILE A 220 -9.23 -8.19 12.27
N LEU A 221 -8.15 -7.48 12.61
CA LEU A 221 -6.77 -7.89 12.29
C LEU A 221 -6.37 -9.16 13.05
N GLU A 222 -6.72 -9.27 14.33
CA GLU A 222 -6.50 -10.49 15.13
C GLU A 222 -7.20 -11.69 14.50
N LEU A 223 -8.46 -11.53 14.10
CA LEU A 223 -9.21 -12.59 13.42
C LEU A 223 -8.55 -12.97 12.09
N ALA A 224 -8.11 -11.99 11.29
CA ALA A 224 -7.42 -12.25 10.03
C ALA A 224 -6.15 -13.09 10.24
N ILE A 225 -5.35 -12.79 11.26
CA ILE A 225 -4.16 -13.58 11.64
C ILE A 225 -4.58 -15.01 12.02
N GLN A 226 -5.55 -15.15 12.93
CA GLN A 226 -6.00 -16.45 13.43
C GLN A 226 -6.46 -17.40 12.32
N VAL A 227 -7.03 -16.86 11.25
CA VAL A 227 -7.58 -17.66 10.15
C VAL A 227 -6.61 -17.77 8.96
N GLY A 228 -5.41 -17.20 9.07
CA GLY A 228 -4.27 -17.53 8.21
C GLY A 228 -3.70 -16.40 7.36
N ALA A 229 -4.02 -15.13 7.62
CA ALA A 229 -3.32 -14.02 6.98
C ALA A 229 -1.83 -14.03 7.38
N THR A 230 -0.95 -13.86 6.40
CA THR A 230 0.52 -13.79 6.57
C THR A 230 1.02 -12.35 6.52
N THR A 231 0.25 -11.47 5.89
CA THR A 231 0.53 -10.03 5.77
C THR A 231 -0.75 -9.24 6.06
N LEU A 232 -0.63 -8.20 6.90
CA LEU A 232 -1.70 -7.26 7.20
C LEU A 232 -1.35 -5.90 6.60
N SER A 233 -2.15 -5.44 5.64
CA SER A 233 -1.97 -4.13 5.03
C SER A 233 -2.86 -3.08 5.70
N ILE A 234 -2.22 -1.99 6.11
CA ILE A 234 -2.84 -0.85 6.76
C ILE A 234 -2.80 0.33 5.79
N PRO A 235 -3.92 0.65 5.12
CA PRO A 235 -3.94 1.69 4.12
C PRO A 235 -4.32 3.07 4.66
N ASP A 236 -3.58 4.12 4.28
CA ASP A 236 -4.09 5.50 4.26
C ASP A 236 -5.00 5.67 3.03
N THR A 237 -6.21 5.12 3.12
CA THR A 237 -7.16 5.02 2.00
C THR A 237 -7.48 6.36 1.34
N PHE A 238 -7.49 7.45 2.11
CA PHE A 238 -7.82 8.79 1.62
C PHE A 238 -6.60 9.66 1.34
N GLY A 239 -5.40 9.25 1.74
CA GLY A 239 -4.17 10.02 1.55
C GLY A 239 -4.09 11.28 2.41
N VAL A 240 -4.71 11.26 3.60
CA VAL A 240 -4.88 12.46 4.45
C VAL A 240 -4.23 12.36 5.82
N TYR A 241 -3.54 11.26 6.14
CA TYR A 241 -2.78 11.20 7.39
C TYR A 241 -1.58 12.13 7.35
N LEU A 242 -1.24 12.69 8.52
CA LEU A 242 0.09 13.26 8.75
C LEU A 242 1.05 12.12 9.15
N PRO A 243 2.37 12.27 8.90
CA PRO A 243 3.33 11.20 9.17
C PRO A 243 3.30 10.70 10.61
N GLY A 244 3.26 11.60 11.60
CA GLY A 244 3.18 11.21 13.01
C GLY A 244 1.90 10.42 13.34
N ASP A 245 0.76 10.86 12.83
CA ASP A 245 -0.53 10.18 13.06
C ASP A 245 -0.55 8.78 12.43
N PHE A 246 0.01 8.62 11.23
CA PHE A 246 0.10 7.32 10.57
C PHE A 246 1.09 6.39 11.27
N GLY A 247 2.24 6.93 11.70
CA GLY A 247 3.20 6.18 12.51
C GLY A 247 2.60 5.68 13.83
N ASP A 248 1.84 6.52 14.52
CA ASP A 248 1.12 6.16 15.75
C ASP A 248 0.07 5.07 15.51
N LEU A 249 -0.65 5.10 14.37
CA LEU A 249 -1.57 4.04 13.98
C LEU A 249 -0.84 2.70 13.78
N ILE A 250 0.29 2.70 13.07
CA ILE A 250 1.08 1.49 12.84
C ILE A 250 1.62 0.95 14.18
N LYS A 251 2.10 1.82 15.06
CA LYS A 251 2.53 1.47 16.41
C LYS A 251 1.40 0.89 17.26
N LEU A 252 0.20 1.45 17.15
CA LEU A 252 -1.00 0.94 17.82
C LEU A 252 -1.30 -0.49 17.37
N VAL A 253 -1.30 -0.74 16.05
CA VAL A 253 -1.49 -2.09 15.49
C VAL A 253 -0.40 -3.05 15.99
N ALA A 254 0.86 -2.64 15.88
CA ALA A 254 2.02 -3.43 16.32
C ALA A 254 2.03 -3.77 17.81
N SER A 255 1.39 -2.95 18.65
CA SER A 255 1.39 -3.13 20.11
C SER A 255 0.16 -3.88 20.64
N ASN A 256 -0.98 -3.79 19.95
CA ASN A 256 -2.26 -4.24 20.49
C ASN A 256 -2.83 -5.48 19.80
N VAL A 257 -2.49 -5.73 18.53
CA VAL A 257 -2.98 -6.90 17.80
C VAL A 257 -2.26 -8.17 18.27
N ARG A 258 -3.01 -9.13 18.80
CA ARG A 258 -2.46 -10.44 19.18
C ARG A 258 -2.02 -11.24 17.96
N GLY A 259 -0.83 -11.84 18.04
CA GLY A 259 -0.25 -12.65 16.96
C GLY A 259 0.47 -11.82 15.89
N ILE A 260 0.56 -10.50 16.06
CA ILE A 260 1.17 -9.57 15.11
C ILE A 260 2.65 -9.88 14.83
N GLU A 261 3.34 -10.49 15.79
CA GLU A 261 4.73 -10.93 15.66
C GLU A 261 4.94 -12.02 14.60
N ASN A 262 3.87 -12.75 14.22
CA ASN A 262 3.91 -13.84 13.26
C ASN A 262 3.59 -13.40 11.82
N VAL A 263 3.30 -12.11 11.60
CA VAL A 263 2.87 -11.58 10.30
C VAL A 263 3.66 -10.34 9.89
N THR A 264 3.55 -9.99 8.60
CA THR A 264 4.14 -8.75 8.08
C THR A 264 3.13 -7.62 8.14
N ILE A 265 3.48 -6.50 8.78
CA ILE A 265 2.73 -5.25 8.63
C ILE A 265 3.16 -4.58 7.31
N SER A 266 2.20 -4.36 6.42
CA SER A 266 2.33 -3.65 5.15
C SER A 266 1.72 -2.25 5.25
N ALA A 267 2.41 -1.26 4.71
CA ALA A 267 1.93 0.12 4.62
C ALA A 267 1.50 0.46 3.19
N HIS A 268 0.28 0.95 3.01
CA HIS A 268 -0.27 1.36 1.71
C HIS A 268 -0.78 2.80 1.79
N THR A 269 -0.02 3.78 1.31
CA THR A 269 -0.37 5.19 1.51
C THR A 269 -0.72 5.89 0.21
N HIS A 270 -1.90 6.51 0.16
CA HIS A 270 -2.27 7.43 -0.93
C HIS A 270 -1.72 8.84 -0.70
N ASN A 271 -1.74 9.66 -1.75
CA ASN A 271 -0.98 10.91 -1.81
C ASN A 271 -1.83 12.19 -1.90
N ASP A 272 -3.07 12.18 -1.42
CA ASP A 272 -4.00 13.31 -1.56
C ASP A 272 -3.50 14.61 -0.89
N LEU A 273 -2.70 14.52 0.18
CA LEU A 273 -1.99 15.66 0.78
C LEU A 273 -0.52 15.81 0.34
N GLY A 274 -0.02 14.98 -0.57
CA GLY A 274 1.38 14.98 -0.97
C GLY A 274 2.34 14.34 0.06
N LEU A 275 1.82 13.58 1.02
CA LEU A 275 2.56 13.03 2.16
C LEU A 275 2.73 11.51 2.12
N ALA A 276 2.36 10.82 1.03
CA ALA A 276 2.37 9.36 0.97
C ALA A 276 3.74 8.76 1.31
N VAL A 277 4.80 9.29 0.70
CA VAL A 277 6.18 8.83 0.96
C VAL A 277 6.56 9.04 2.43
N ALA A 278 6.25 10.20 3.01
CA ALA A 278 6.54 10.48 4.41
C ALA A 278 5.75 9.57 5.36
N ASN A 279 4.48 9.30 5.06
CA ASN A 279 3.64 8.36 5.81
C ASN A 279 4.20 6.94 5.72
N THR A 280 4.63 6.48 4.54
CA THR A 280 5.25 5.16 4.35
C THR A 280 6.54 5.02 5.17
N LEU A 281 7.41 6.04 5.16
CA LEU A 281 8.64 6.02 5.96
C LEU A 281 8.35 6.01 7.47
N SER A 282 7.36 6.80 7.92
CA SER A 282 6.95 6.78 9.33
C SER A 282 6.35 5.43 9.75
N ALA A 283 5.62 4.75 8.85
CA ALA A 283 5.14 3.39 9.10
C ALA A 283 6.30 2.40 9.32
N ILE A 284 7.37 2.49 8.53
CA ILE A 284 8.55 1.63 8.64
C ILE A 284 9.25 1.85 9.99
N GLU A 285 9.41 3.11 10.42
CA GLU A 285 9.95 3.48 11.74
C GLU A 285 9.13 2.87 12.90
N ASN A 286 7.83 2.63 12.68
CA ASN A 286 6.90 2.12 13.69
C ASN A 286 6.55 0.63 13.52
N GLY A 287 7.26 -0.11 12.65
CA GLY A 287 7.17 -1.57 12.57
C GLY A 287 6.66 -2.14 11.25
N ALA A 288 6.32 -1.33 10.26
CA ALA A 288 6.03 -1.84 8.92
C ALA A 288 7.28 -2.48 8.29
N ARG A 289 7.10 -3.62 7.60
CA ARG A 289 8.17 -4.36 6.90
C ARG A 289 7.83 -4.70 5.45
N GLN A 290 6.70 -4.19 4.97
CA GLN A 290 6.37 -4.13 3.56
C GLN A 290 5.86 -2.72 3.24
N ALA A 291 6.27 -2.19 2.10
CA ALA A 291 5.79 -0.92 1.57
C ALA A 291 5.10 -1.18 0.22
N GLU A 292 3.82 -0.86 0.14
CA GLU A 292 3.05 -0.88 -1.11
C GLU A 292 3.20 0.48 -1.80
N VAL A 293 3.85 0.43 -2.95
CA VAL A 293 4.30 1.60 -3.70
C VAL A 293 4.01 1.40 -5.18
N SER A 294 4.09 2.48 -5.95
CA SER A 294 4.01 2.39 -7.40
C SER A 294 5.09 3.22 -8.07
N VAL A 295 5.52 2.79 -9.25
CA VAL A 295 6.48 3.53 -10.06
C VAL A 295 5.90 4.90 -10.40
N ASN A 296 6.69 5.95 -10.19
CA ASN A 296 6.28 7.34 -10.37
C ASN A 296 5.18 7.83 -9.40
N GLY A 297 4.73 7.00 -8.46
CA GLY A 297 3.62 7.29 -7.56
C GLY A 297 2.25 7.28 -8.24
N ILE A 298 2.08 6.63 -9.39
CA ILE A 298 0.77 6.56 -10.05
C ILE A 298 -0.24 5.73 -9.23
N GLY A 299 -1.52 6.07 -9.31
CA GLY A 299 -2.54 5.41 -8.50
C GLY A 299 -3.90 6.07 -8.61
N ALA A 300 -4.85 5.64 -7.79
CA ALA A 300 -6.12 6.33 -7.65
C ALA A 300 -5.93 7.79 -7.17
N ARG A 301 -6.75 8.72 -7.68
CA ARG A 301 -6.75 10.16 -7.30
C ARG A 301 -5.38 10.83 -7.47
N ALA A 302 -4.73 11.20 -6.36
CA ALA A 302 -3.41 11.83 -6.33
C ALA A 302 -2.25 10.83 -6.38
N GLY A 303 -2.55 9.52 -6.39
CA GLY A 303 -1.57 8.46 -6.52
C GLY A 303 -1.21 7.78 -5.22
N ASN A 304 -0.18 6.95 -5.29
CA ASN A 304 0.39 6.19 -4.17
C ASN A 304 1.74 6.75 -3.75
N ALA A 305 2.32 6.22 -2.67
CA ALA A 305 3.72 6.44 -2.37
C ALA A 305 4.59 6.01 -3.57
N ALA A 306 5.46 6.93 -3.99
CA ALA A 306 6.35 6.71 -5.11
C ALA A 306 7.46 5.71 -4.76
N LEU A 307 7.57 4.63 -5.54
CA LEU A 307 8.54 3.56 -5.33
C LEU A 307 9.96 4.10 -5.27
N GLU A 308 10.34 4.90 -6.27
CA GLU A 308 11.68 5.45 -6.38
C GLU A 308 12.04 6.37 -5.21
N GLU A 309 11.07 7.09 -4.63
CA GLU A 309 11.30 8.03 -3.53
C GLU A 309 11.44 7.29 -2.20
N VAL A 310 10.57 6.31 -1.92
CA VAL A 310 10.65 5.46 -0.71
C VAL A 310 11.95 4.66 -0.71
N VAL A 311 12.29 4.01 -1.82
CA VAL A 311 13.50 3.19 -1.94
C VAL A 311 14.76 4.04 -1.78
N MET A 312 14.83 5.20 -2.44
CA MET A 312 16.01 6.06 -2.30
C MET A 312 16.15 6.67 -0.90
N ALA A 313 15.04 6.96 -0.21
CA ALA A 313 15.09 7.40 1.18
C ALA A 313 15.66 6.31 2.09
N LEU A 314 15.19 5.06 1.95
CA LEU A 314 15.72 3.91 2.70
C LEU A 314 17.19 3.63 2.37
N HIS A 315 17.59 3.80 1.11
CA HIS A 315 18.98 3.59 0.69
C HIS A 315 19.92 4.66 1.22
N VAL A 316 19.60 5.95 1.02
CA VAL A 316 20.49 7.07 1.39
C VAL A 316 20.50 7.32 2.89
N ARG A 317 19.40 7.05 3.59
CA ARG A 317 19.28 7.21 5.04
C ARG A 317 19.30 5.87 5.78
N GLN A 318 19.97 4.87 5.21
CA GLN A 318 20.03 3.53 5.76
C GLN A 318 20.41 3.52 7.26
N SER A 319 21.44 4.26 7.67
CA SER A 319 21.87 4.33 9.08
C SER A 319 20.77 4.81 10.03
N HIS A 320 19.89 5.72 9.57
CA HIS A 320 18.74 6.16 10.35
C HIS A 320 17.69 5.06 10.49
N PHE A 321 17.42 4.31 9.42
CA PHE A 321 16.38 3.28 9.44
C PHE A 321 16.80 2.01 10.16
N CYS A 322 18.07 1.61 10.08
CA CYS A 322 18.62 0.40 10.71
C CYS A 322 18.30 0.27 12.21
N LYS A 323 18.24 1.39 12.95
CA LYS A 323 17.94 1.39 14.39
C LYS A 323 16.51 0.94 14.74
N TYR A 324 15.59 0.93 13.77
CA TYR A 324 14.21 0.48 13.96
C TYR A 324 14.00 -1.01 13.66
N PHE A 325 15.06 -1.75 13.29
CA PHE A 325 15.01 -3.19 13.01
C PHE A 325 15.49 -4.00 14.21
N ALA A 326 14.82 -5.12 14.51
CA ALA A 326 15.03 -5.89 15.75
C ALA A 326 16.44 -6.49 15.88
N SER A 327 17.11 -6.76 14.76
CA SER A 327 18.46 -7.32 14.74
C SER A 327 19.57 -6.30 15.01
N GLY A 328 19.23 -5.04 15.33
CA GLY A 328 20.22 -3.97 15.44
C GLY A 328 21.10 -3.97 14.20
N SER A 329 20.45 -4.02 13.02
CA SER A 329 21.03 -4.42 11.72
C SER A 329 22.37 -3.74 11.47
N ASN A 330 23.43 -4.36 11.97
CA ASN A 330 24.81 -3.91 11.80
C ASN A 330 25.11 -4.08 10.31
N GLU A 331 25.15 -2.96 9.58
CA GLU A 331 25.90 -2.70 8.33
C GLU A 331 25.97 -3.78 7.22
N ALA A 332 25.13 -4.82 7.24
CA ALA A 332 25.38 -6.04 6.47
C ALA A 332 24.79 -6.05 5.04
N GLY A 333 24.08 -4.99 4.62
CA GLY A 333 23.55 -4.90 3.26
C GLY A 333 22.39 -3.92 3.10
N PRO A 334 21.84 -3.79 1.87
CA PRO A 334 20.76 -2.85 1.58
C PRO A 334 19.44 -3.25 2.26
N LEU A 335 18.68 -2.23 2.68
CA LEU A 335 17.36 -2.41 3.32
C LEU A 335 16.27 -2.90 2.37
N THR A 336 16.50 -2.86 1.05
CA THR A 336 15.57 -3.38 0.02
C THR A 336 16.36 -4.16 -1.03
N ASN A 337 15.67 -5.00 -1.82
CA ASN A 337 16.29 -5.73 -2.93
C ASN A 337 16.34 -4.92 -4.24
N ILE A 338 15.93 -3.65 -4.21
CA ILE A 338 15.79 -2.81 -5.40
C ILE A 338 17.16 -2.40 -5.95
N LYS A 339 17.35 -2.64 -7.24
CA LYS A 339 18.50 -2.17 -8.00
C LYS A 339 18.30 -0.72 -8.39
N ILE A 340 18.79 0.19 -7.54
CA ILE A 340 18.69 1.65 -7.73
C ILE A 340 19.11 2.14 -9.13
N SER A 341 20.09 1.48 -9.78
CA SER A 341 20.54 1.81 -11.15
C SER A 341 19.46 1.62 -12.23
N LYS A 342 18.38 0.89 -11.92
CA LYS A 342 17.27 0.60 -12.83
C LYS A 342 16.08 1.56 -12.65
N LEU A 343 16.06 2.41 -11.63
CA LEU A 343 14.93 3.31 -11.34
C LEU A 343 14.59 4.23 -12.53
N GLN A 344 15.59 4.85 -13.15
CA GLN A 344 15.37 5.76 -14.28
C GLN A 344 14.79 5.05 -15.51
N GLU A 345 15.31 3.86 -15.83
CA GLU A 345 14.82 3.03 -16.95
C GLU A 345 13.37 2.59 -16.70
N THR A 346 13.06 2.14 -15.47
CA THR A 346 11.71 1.73 -15.08
C THR A 346 10.72 2.89 -15.13
N SER A 347 11.10 4.05 -14.58
CA SER A 347 10.26 5.26 -14.60
C SER A 347 9.90 5.69 -16.02
N ARG A 348 10.88 5.67 -16.94
CA ARG A 348 10.67 6.01 -18.36
C ARG A 348 9.74 5.02 -19.06
N LEU A 349 9.94 3.72 -18.86
CA LEU A 349 9.09 2.68 -19.44
C LEU A 349 7.64 2.85 -18.99
N VAL A 350 7.42 3.00 -17.68
CA VAL A 350 6.07 3.18 -17.13
C VAL A 350 5.44 4.47 -17.66
N SER A 351 6.19 5.58 -17.69
CA SER A 351 5.71 6.85 -18.24
C SER A 351 5.29 6.73 -19.72
N GLN A 352 6.09 6.02 -20.53
CA GLN A 352 5.80 5.78 -21.95
C GLN A 352 4.55 4.93 -22.16
N LEU A 353 4.42 3.81 -21.44
CA LEU A 353 3.30 2.87 -21.63
C LEU A 353 1.99 3.36 -21.02
N THR A 354 2.06 4.14 -19.94
CA THR A 354 0.85 4.70 -19.28
C THR A 354 0.41 6.03 -19.89
N GLY A 355 1.29 6.72 -20.63
CA GLY A 355 1.08 8.11 -21.08
C GLY A 355 1.17 9.15 -19.95
N MET A 356 1.46 8.74 -18.72
CA MET A 356 1.60 9.63 -17.57
C MET A 356 3.00 10.25 -17.57
N HIS A 357 3.10 11.50 -18.01
CA HIS A 357 4.36 12.23 -18.03
C HIS A 357 4.90 12.51 -16.63
N VAL A 358 6.17 12.18 -16.41
CA VAL A 358 6.89 12.54 -15.19
C VAL A 358 7.17 14.04 -15.16
N GLN A 359 6.82 14.69 -14.05
CA GLN A 359 7.14 16.11 -13.86
C GLN A 359 8.66 16.32 -13.93
N PRO A 360 9.15 17.40 -14.58
CA PRO A 360 10.59 17.64 -14.67
C PRO A 360 11.29 17.68 -13.30
N ASN A 361 10.65 18.26 -12.28
CA ASN A 361 11.23 18.36 -10.93
C ASN A 361 10.84 17.21 -10.00
N LYS A 362 10.27 16.10 -10.52
CA LYS A 362 9.95 14.95 -9.66
C LYS A 362 11.23 14.42 -9.02
N ALA A 363 11.16 14.13 -7.72
CA ALA A 363 12.30 13.60 -6.98
C ALA A 363 12.83 12.30 -7.62
N ILE A 364 14.15 12.13 -7.59
CA ILE A 364 14.90 10.97 -8.10
C ILE A 364 14.91 10.83 -9.64
N VAL A 365 13.74 10.82 -10.28
CA VAL A 365 13.59 10.40 -11.69
C VAL A 365 13.23 11.53 -12.66
N GLY A 366 12.93 12.72 -12.14
CA GLY A 366 12.59 13.90 -12.94
C GLY A 366 13.74 14.36 -13.84
N ALA A 367 13.40 14.93 -15.00
CA ALA A 367 14.37 15.45 -15.96
C ALA A 367 15.21 16.62 -15.43
N ASN A 368 14.84 17.25 -14.32
CA ASN A 368 15.65 18.28 -13.64
C ASN A 368 16.26 17.77 -12.33
N ALA A 369 15.99 16.51 -11.96
CA ALA A 369 16.63 15.84 -10.83
C ALA A 369 18.01 15.25 -11.20
N HIS A 370 18.54 15.60 -12.38
CA HIS A 370 19.90 15.27 -12.81
C HIS A 370 20.88 15.59 -11.67
N ASN A 371 21.79 14.63 -11.41
CA ASN A 371 22.85 14.63 -10.37
C ASN A 371 22.56 13.83 -9.09
N PHE A 372 21.37 13.25 -8.90
CA PHE A 372 21.18 12.35 -7.75
C PHE A 372 21.77 10.95 -7.97
N LEU A 373 21.61 10.36 -9.17
CA LEU A 373 22.05 8.99 -9.47
C LEU A 373 23.34 8.90 -10.31
N SER A 374 23.71 9.96 -11.06
CA SER A 374 24.83 9.95 -12.00
C SER A 374 26.15 10.52 -11.45
N GLU A 375 26.11 11.30 -10.36
CA GLU A 375 27.29 11.97 -9.79
C GLU A 375 27.72 11.41 -8.42
N ARG A 376 27.05 10.38 -7.89
CA ARG A 376 27.12 10.07 -6.44
C ARG A 376 27.49 8.62 -6.12
N THR A 377 28.77 8.33 -6.32
CA THR A 377 29.54 7.24 -5.70
C THR A 377 30.92 7.86 -5.50
N PRO A 378 31.60 7.93 -4.32
CA PRO A 378 31.32 7.61 -2.91
C PRO A 378 31.28 8.85 -1.95
N GLU A 379 31.16 10.08 -2.47
CA GLU A 379 31.49 11.31 -1.72
C GLU A 379 30.43 11.79 -0.68
N ILE A 380 29.25 11.17 -0.62
CA ILE A 380 28.19 11.55 0.33
C ILE A 380 28.23 10.73 1.64
N GLN A 381 29.14 9.76 1.74
CA GLN A 381 29.38 9.04 2.99
C GLN A 381 29.73 9.98 4.15
N HIS A 382 30.26 11.18 3.86
CA HIS A 382 30.59 12.20 4.87
C HIS A 382 29.41 13.07 5.32
N LEU A 383 28.25 13.01 4.65
CA LEU A 383 27.03 13.75 5.04
C LEU A 383 26.05 12.89 5.83
N THR A 384 26.34 11.60 6.03
CA THR A 384 25.56 10.67 6.87
C THR A 384 26.08 10.57 8.32
N ASP A 385 27.19 11.22 8.65
CA ASP A 385 27.85 11.16 9.97
C ASP A 385 27.63 12.40 10.86
N ARG A 386 26.43 13.00 10.84
CA ARG A 386 26.04 14.01 11.84
C ARG A 386 24.64 13.83 12.40
#